data_AF-A0A0F2JDJ1-F1
#
_entry.id   AF-A0A0F2JDJ1-F1
#
_cell.length_a   1.000
_cell.length_b   1.000
_cell.length_c   1.000
_cell.angle_alpha   90.00
_cell.angle_beta   90.00
_cell.angle_gamma   90.00
#
_symmetry.space_group_name_H-M   'P 1'
#
loop_
_entity.id
_entity.type
_entity.pdbx_description
1 polymer ?
#
loop_
_entity_poly.entity_id
_entity_poly.type
_entity_poly.pdbx_seq_one_letter_code
_entity_poly.pdbx_strand_id
1 'polypeptide(L)'
;MLNDLFINGAIVIATISLGNQILINQEVTPYSPFKIKLFFSSMSGILGILLMINSVQILPGVILDFRNIAIILSATYCGFVSTIINL
;
A
#
# COMPACT_ATOMS: atom_id res chain seq x y z
N MET A 1 -1.29 -6.18 20.55
CA MET A 1 -0.04 -6.62 19.88
C MET A 1 -0.31 -7.60 18.74
N LEU A 2 -0.65 -8.86 19.01
CA LEU A 2 -0.95 -9.84 17.95
C LEU A 2 -2.22 -9.48 17.15
N ASN A 3 -3.26 -8.97 17.80
CA ASN A 3 -4.47 -8.51 17.13
C ASN A 3 -4.19 -7.35 16.15
N ASP A 4 -3.37 -6.38 16.55
CA ASP A 4 -3.05 -5.21 15.72
C ASP A 4 -2.22 -5.63 14.49
N LEU A 5 -1.31 -6.60 14.66
CA LEU A 5 -0.59 -7.25 13.56
C LEU A 5 -1.54 -7.94 12.57
N PHE A 6 -2.52 -8.69 13.08
CA PHE A 6 -3.52 -9.37 12.25
C PHE A 6 -4.41 -8.37 11.52
N ILE A 7 -4.82 -7.27 12.16
CA ILE A 7 -5.63 -6.22 11.55
C ILE A 7 -4.86 -5.56 10.40
N ASN A 8 -3.61 -5.16 10.62
CA ASN A 8 -2.78 -4.58 9.55
C ASN A 8 -2.50 -5.57 8.42
N GLY A 9 -2.22 -6.83 8.73
CA GLY A 9 -2.05 -7.89 7.73
C GLY A 9 -3.32 -8.08 6.89
N ALA A 10 -4.49 -8.12 7.53
CA ALA A 10 -5.78 -8.23 6.85
C ALA A 10 -6.06 -7.01 5.95
N ILE A 11 -5.75 -5.79 6.41
CA ILE A 11 -5.88 -4.56 5.62
C ILE A 11 -5.00 -4.65 4.38
N VAL A 12 -3.71 -5.02 4.52
CA VAL A 12 -2.80 -5.19 3.39
C VAL A 12 -3.34 -6.21 2.39
N ILE A 13 -3.73 -7.40 2.86
CA ILE A 13 -4.24 -8.48 1.98
C ILE A 13 -5.52 -8.04 1.28
N ALA A 14 -6.45 -7.40 1.99
CA ALA A 14 -7.70 -6.90 1.44
C ALA A 14 -7.45 -5.87 0.34
N THR A 15 -6.51 -4.94 0.56
CA THR A 15 -6.19 -3.91 -0.44
C THR A 15 -5.43 -4.46 -1.63
N ILE A 16 -4.53 -5.43 -1.44
CA ILE A 16 -3.90 -6.15 -2.57
C ILE A 16 -4.97 -6.88 -3.38
N SER A 17 -5.88 -7.60 -2.72
CA SER A 17 -6.95 -8.35 -3.39
C SER A 17 -7.90 -7.42 -4.17
N LEU A 18 -8.31 -6.31 -3.55
CA LEU A 18 -9.12 -5.28 -4.22
C LEU A 18 -8.38 -4.65 -5.40
N GLY A 19 -7.11 -4.28 -5.23
CA GLY A 19 -6.28 -3.77 -6.32
C GLY A 19 -6.16 -4.76 -7.47
N ASN A 20 -5.92 -6.04 -7.17
CA ASN A 20 -5.81 -7.08 -8.17
C ASN A 20 -7.14 -7.31 -8.92
N GLN A 21 -8.29 -7.24 -8.22
CA GLN A 21 -9.61 -7.34 -8.87
C GLN A 21 -9.93 -6.12 -9.74
N ILE A 22 -9.63 -4.91 -9.27
CA ILE A 22 -9.87 -3.67 -10.02
C ILE A 22 -9.03 -3.64 -11.30
N LEU A 23 -7.80 -4.16 -11.27
CA LEU A 23 -6.90 -4.20 -12.41
C LEU A 23 -6.86 -5.55 -13.13
N ILE A 24 -7.78 -6.47 -12.83
CA ILE A 24 -7.82 -7.80 -13.46
C ILE A 24 -8.00 -7.73 -14.99
N ASN A 25 -8.61 -6.65 -15.47
CA ASN A 25 -8.85 -6.38 -16.89
C ASN A 25 -7.93 -5.29 -17.47
N GLN A 26 -7.00 -4.74 -16.67
CA GLN A 26 -6.06 -3.73 -17.13
C GLN A 26 -4.65 -4.23 -16.88
N GLU A 27 -3.89 -4.46 -17.94
CA GLU A 27 -2.47 -4.77 -17.79
C GLU A 27 -1.76 -3.56 -17.20
N VAL A 28 -1.49 -3.64 -15.88
CA VAL A 28 -0.74 -2.63 -15.11
C VAL A 28 0.73 -2.73 -15.49
N THR A 29 1.03 -2.35 -16.73
CA THR A 29 2.39 -2.34 -17.23
C THR A 29 3.04 -1.00 -16.89
N PRO A 30 4.38 -0.93 -16.83
CA PRO A 30 5.11 0.32 -16.68
C PRO A 30 4.80 1.35 -17.79
N TYR A 31 4.25 0.90 -18.92
CA TYR A 31 3.83 1.70 -20.07
C TYR A 31 2.35 2.11 -20.03
N SER A 32 1.60 1.72 -19.00
CA SER A 32 0.20 2.12 -18.80
C SER A 32 0.05 3.64 -18.66
N PRO A 33 -1.09 4.22 -19.09
CA PRO A 33 -1.29 5.66 -19.08
C PRO A 33 -1.19 6.23 -17.67
N PHE A 34 -0.54 7.40 -17.56
CA PHE A 34 -0.21 8.08 -16.31
C PHE A 34 -1.40 8.24 -15.34
N LYS A 35 -2.64 8.30 -15.86
CA LYS A 35 -3.86 8.37 -15.06
C LYS A 35 -4.10 7.13 -14.18
N ILE A 36 -3.87 5.92 -14.71
CA ILE A 36 -4.05 4.66 -13.96
C ILE A 36 -2.98 4.58 -12.87
N LYS A 37 -1.74 4.96 -13.22
CA LYS A 37 -0.63 5.04 -12.27
C LYS A 37 -0.93 5.96 -11.09
N LEU A 38 -1.43 7.16 -11.37
CA LEU A 38 -1.74 8.17 -10.35
C LEU A 38 -2.91 7.74 -9.46
N PHE A 39 -3.91 7.08 -10.03
CA PHE A 39 -5.00 6.49 -9.26
C PHE A 39 -4.50 5.38 -8.33
N PHE A 40 -3.66 4.48 -8.84
CA PHE A 40 -3.12 3.37 -8.05
C PHE A 40 -2.17 3.85 -6.95
N SER A 41 -1.31 4.82 -7.26
CA SER A 41 -0.41 5.44 -6.29
C SER A 41 -1.18 6.15 -5.18
N SER A 42 -2.25 6.88 -5.53
CA SER A 42 -3.11 7.55 -4.55
C SER A 42 -3.83 6.54 -3.63
N MET A 43 -4.35 5.45 -4.18
CA MET A 43 -5.00 4.39 -3.38
C MET A 43 -4.00 3.68 -2.46
N SER A 44 -2.79 3.42 -2.96
CA SER A 44 -1.69 2.88 -2.17
C SER A 44 -1.22 3.86 -1.08
N GLY A 45 -1.23 5.17 -1.32
CA GLY A 45 -0.94 6.18 -0.30
C GLY A 45 -1.98 6.22 0.82
N ILE A 46 -3.27 6.14 0.47
CA ILE A 46 -4.37 6.04 1.45
C ILE A 46 -4.21 4.77 2.30
N LEU A 47 -3.82 3.65 1.68
CA LEU A 47 -3.49 2.43 2.41
C LEU A 47 -2.35 2.65 3.42
N GLY A 48 -1.28 3.34 3.00
CA GLY A 48 -0.15 3.68 3.87
C GLY A 48 -0.57 4.51 5.10
N ILE A 49 -1.46 5.49 4.90
CA ILE A 49 -2.02 6.30 6.00
C ILE A 49 -2.87 5.44 6.95
N LEU A 50 -3.71 4.55 6.40
CA LEU A 50 -4.51 3.60 7.20
C LEU A 50 -3.65 2.68 8.07
N LEU A 51 -2.51 2.23 7.54
CA LEU A 51 -1.53 1.43 8.26
C LEU A 51 -0.80 2.23 9.35
N MET A 52 -0.59 3.53 9.12
CA MET A 52 0.01 4.43 10.11
C MET A 52 -0.94 4.69 11.28
N ILE A 53 -2.24 4.83 11.01
CA ILE A 53 -3.29 4.96 12.05
C ILE A 53 -3.38 3.70 12.91
N ASN A 54 -3.27 2.53 12.29
CA ASN A 54 -3.24 1.24 13.00
C ASN A 54 -1.82 0.87 13.45
N SER A 55 -1.07 1.82 14.02
CA SER A 55 0.32 1.58 14.43
C SER A 55 0.41 0.50 15.50
N VAL A 56 1.27 -0.50 15.28
CA VAL A 56 1.44 -1.60 16.24
C VAL A 56 2.55 -1.26 17.23
N GLN A 57 2.20 -1.14 18.51
CA GLN A 57 3.20 -1.04 19.58
C GLN A 57 3.71 -2.43 19.94
N ILE A 58 5.01 -2.64 19.72
CA ILE A 58 5.71 -3.92 19.99
C ILE A 58 6.41 -3.89 21.34
N LEU A 59 6.91 -2.72 21.75
CA LEU A 59 7.51 -2.49 23.07
C LEU A 59 7.07 -1.09 23.55
N PRO A 60 7.17 -0.78 24.86
CA PRO A 60 6.94 0.58 25.35
C PRO A 60 7.88 1.55 24.62
N GLY A 61 7.34 2.43 23.79
CA GLY A 61 8.11 3.38 22.98
C GLY A 61 8.60 2.86 21.61
N VAL A 62 8.31 1.60 21.24
CA VAL A 62 8.67 1.04 19.93
C VAL A 62 7.40 0.80 19.12
N ILE A 63 7.22 1.61 18.08
CA ILE A 63 6.12 1.51 17.12
C ILE A 63 6.65 0.87 15.85
N LEU A 64 5.92 -0.12 15.34
CA LEU A 64 6.18 -0.73 14.04
C LEU A 64 5.43 0.06 12.96
N ASP A 65 6.19 0.73 12.09
CA ASP A 65 5.64 1.46 10.94
C ASP A 65 5.46 0.54 9.72
N PHE A 66 4.22 0.38 9.28
CA PHE A 66 3.84 -0.46 8.14
C PHE A 66 3.73 0.29 6.81
N ARG A 67 3.95 1.61 6.79
CA ARG A 67 3.89 2.44 5.57
C ARG A 67 4.83 1.94 4.47
N ASN A 68 5.97 1.36 4.84
CA ASN A 68 6.93 0.80 3.88
C ASN A 68 6.32 -0.31 3.01
N ILE A 69 5.36 -1.07 3.51
CA ILE A 69 4.67 -2.10 2.71
C ILE A 69 3.88 -1.45 1.57
N ALA A 70 3.15 -0.38 1.87
CA ALA A 70 2.42 0.38 0.85
C ALA A 70 3.37 1.01 -0.19
N ILE A 71 4.52 1.53 0.23
CA ILE A 71 5.54 2.09 -0.67
C ILE A 71 6.11 1.00 -1.60
N ILE A 72 6.46 -0.17 -1.05
CA ILE A 72 6.97 -1.30 -1.84
C ILE A 72 5.93 -1.78 -2.85
N LEU A 73 4.66 -1.87 -2.47
CA LEU A 73 3.54 -2.17 -3.36
C LEU A 73 3.41 -1.14 -4.48
N SER A 74 3.46 0.14 -4.17
CA SER A 74 3.43 1.20 -5.16
C SER A 74 4.62 1.08 -6.14
N ALA A 75 5.81 0.75 -5.63
CA ALA A 75 7.02 0.58 -6.43
C ALA A 75 6.93 -0.62 -7.39
N THR A 76 6.43 -1.77 -6.93
CA THR A 76 6.37 -3.00 -7.71
C THR A 76 5.33 -2.93 -8.82
N TYR A 77 4.15 -2.34 -8.56
CA TYR A 77 3.07 -2.31 -9.54
C TYR A 77 3.10 -1.09 -10.48
N CYS A 78 3.56 0.08 -10.00
CA CYS A 78 3.46 1.34 -10.75
C CYS A 78 4.82 1.86 -11.26
N GLY A 79 5.92 1.32 -10.72
CA GLY A 79 7.30 1.70 -11.02
C GLY A 79 7.81 2.91 -10.21
N PHE A 80 9.07 3.28 -10.45
CA PHE A 80 9.82 4.30 -9.68
C PHE A 80 9.19 5.70 -9.61
N VAL A 81 8.34 6.08 -10.57
CA VAL A 81 7.68 7.40 -10.58
C VAL A 81 6.61 7.48 -9.49
N SER A 82 5.99 6.35 -9.17
CA SER A 82 4.94 6.24 -8.15
C SER A 82 5.48 6.39 -6.73
N THR A 83 6.71 5.93 -6.49
CA THR A 83 7.36 6.04 -5.19
C THR A 83 7.70 7.47 -4.80
N ILE A 84 7.96 8.36 -5.77
CA ILE A 84 8.23 9.78 -5.51
C ILE A 84 6.95 10.51 -5.05
N ILE A 85 5.78 10.12 -5.56
CA ILE A 85 4.49 10.71 -5.19
C ILE A 85 4.03 10.25 -3.80
N ASN A 86 4.46 9.06 -3.37
CA ASN A 86 4.10 8.45 -2.06
C ASN A 86 5.15 8.71 -0.95
N LEU A 87 6.23 9.43 -1.26
CA LEU A 87 7.27 9.81 -0.32
C LEU A 87 6.83 11.01 0.53
#